data_AF-A0A3S0W0B7-F1
#
_entry.id   AF-A0A3S0W0B7-F1
#
_cell.length_a   1.000
_cell.length_b   1.000
_cell.length_c   1.000
_cell.angle_alpha   90.00
_cell.angle_beta   90.00
_cell.angle_gamma   90.00
#
_symmetry.space_group_name_H-M   'P 1'
#
loop_
_entity.id
_entity.type
_entity.pdbx_description
1 polymer ?
#
loop_
_entity_poly.entity_id
_entity_poly.type
_entity_poly.pdbx_seq_one_letter_code
_entity_poly.pdbx_strand_id
1 'polypeptide(L)'
;MSDLRDLYQEVIMDHNKRPRNFRIIPQPTHHADGLNPLCGDRISVYLDVKDGVIQDISFQGAGCAISSASASLMTEALKGKPVSEVEYLVDAFHTVVTNDGECPKNLGKLNVLAGVRDYPSRVKCATLAWHAVRAALEQHKDPVATE
;
A
#
# COMPACT_ATOMS: atom_id res chain seq x y z
N MET A 1 -24.44 -9.37 -8.48
CA MET A 1 -23.29 -9.72 -7.60
C MET A 1 -22.02 -10.12 -8.38
N SER A 2 -22.02 -10.27 -9.72
CA SER A 2 -20.78 -10.37 -10.51
C SER A 2 -20.18 -8.99 -10.80
N ASP A 3 -21.02 -8.01 -11.15
CA ASP A 3 -20.56 -6.70 -11.64
C ASP A 3 -19.60 -5.94 -10.69
N LEU A 4 -19.82 -6.03 -9.38
CA LEU A 4 -18.94 -5.36 -8.41
C LEU A 4 -17.58 -6.07 -8.26
N ARG A 5 -17.56 -7.41 -8.36
CA ARG A 5 -16.32 -8.19 -8.32
C ARG A 5 -15.50 -7.96 -9.58
N ASP A 6 -16.17 -7.90 -10.72
CA ASP A 6 -15.53 -7.63 -12.01
C ASP A 6 -14.92 -6.22 -12.02
N LEU A 7 -15.65 -5.22 -11.51
CA LEU A 7 -15.12 -3.86 -11.34
C LEU A 7 -13.88 -3.83 -10.42
N TYR A 8 -13.88 -4.55 -9.30
CA TYR A 8 -12.72 -4.59 -8.40
C TYR A 8 -11.51 -5.27 -9.04
N GLN A 9 -11.72 -6.34 -9.82
CA GLN A 9 -10.66 -6.97 -10.59
C GLN A 9 -10.08 -6.02 -11.64
N GLU A 10 -10.92 -5.25 -12.34
CA GLU A 10 -10.47 -4.24 -13.29
C GLU A 10 -9.59 -3.17 -12.62
N VAL A 11 -9.98 -2.68 -11.44
CA VAL A 11 -9.16 -1.70 -10.69
C VAL A 11 -7.80 -2.30 -10.30
N ILE A 12 -7.77 -3.52 -9.77
CA ILE A 12 -6.51 -4.20 -9.42
C ILE A 12 -5.64 -4.35 -10.67
N MET A 13 -6.21 -4.78 -11.79
CA MET A 13 -5.47 -4.99 -13.03
C MET A 13 -4.96 -3.69 -13.63
N ASP A 14 -5.73 -2.59 -13.57
CA ASP A 14 -5.31 -1.28 -14.02
C ASP A 14 -4.16 -0.73 -13.15
N HIS A 15 -4.25 -0.82 -11.83
CA HIS A 15 -3.19 -0.39 -10.93
C HIS A 15 -1.94 -1.29 -10.99
N ASN A 16 -2.07 -2.55 -11.40
CA ASN A 16 -0.93 -3.41 -11.69
C ASN A 16 -0.25 -3.05 -13.02
N LYS A 17 -1.02 -2.86 -14.10
CA LYS A 17 -0.48 -2.55 -15.44
C LYS A 17 0.04 -1.12 -15.57
N ARG A 18 -0.61 -0.19 -14.87
CA ARG A 18 -0.35 1.25 -14.91
C ARG A 18 -0.29 1.79 -13.48
N PRO A 19 0.72 1.41 -12.70
CA PRO A 19 0.84 1.84 -11.32
C PRO A 19 1.00 3.36 -11.24
N ARG A 20 0.25 3.98 -10.34
CA ARG A 20 0.32 5.41 -10.01
C ARG A 20 1.53 5.66 -9.14
N ASN A 21 2.15 6.82 -9.34
CA ASN A 21 3.33 7.24 -8.59
C ASN A 21 4.48 6.23 -8.62
N PHE A 22 4.62 5.49 -9.73
CA PHE A 22 5.71 4.55 -9.93
C PHE A 22 6.97 5.27 -10.44
N ARG A 23 7.78 5.79 -9.52
CA ARG A 23 9.03 6.51 -9.81
C ARG A 23 9.88 6.62 -8.56
N ILE A 24 11.12 7.07 -8.72
CA ILE A 24 11.99 7.49 -7.62
C ILE A 24 11.77 8.99 -7.39
N ILE A 25 11.61 9.41 -6.13
CA ILE A 25 11.72 10.82 -5.73
C ILE A 25 13.21 11.10 -5.46
N PRO A 26 13.84 12.05 -6.16
CA PRO A 26 15.22 12.46 -5.84
C PRO A 26 15.27 13.07 -4.44
N GLN A 27 16.23 12.64 -3.62
CA GLN A 27 16.45 13.16 -2.26
C GLN A 27 15.16 13.14 -1.41
N PRO A 28 14.53 11.97 -1.23
CA PRO A 28 13.31 11.88 -0.45
C PRO A 28 13.61 12.18 1.03
N THR A 29 12.64 12.78 1.72
CA THR A 29 12.75 13.00 3.16
C THR A 29 12.74 11.69 3.96
N HIS A 30 12.00 10.70 3.48
CA HIS A 30 11.89 9.38 4.10
C HIS A 30 11.91 8.31 3.02
N HIS A 31 12.51 7.17 3.36
CA HIS A 31 12.65 6.03 2.46
C HIS A 31 12.67 4.73 3.26
N ALA A 32 12.02 3.69 2.75
CA ALA A 32 12.19 2.34 3.25
C ALA A 32 11.97 1.30 2.15
N ASP A 33 12.65 0.17 2.31
CA ASP A 33 12.49 -1.02 1.48
C ASP A 33 11.59 -2.04 2.18
N GLY A 34 10.78 -2.74 1.40
CA GLY A 34 9.92 -3.83 1.83
C GLY A 34 10.17 -5.10 1.03
N LEU A 35 10.24 -6.24 1.72
CA LEU A 35 10.37 -7.57 1.14
C LEU A 35 9.25 -8.50 1.64
N ASN A 36 8.62 -9.23 0.70
CA ASN A 36 7.76 -10.37 1.00
C ASN A 36 8.37 -11.64 0.38
N PRO A 37 9.18 -12.42 1.11
CA PRO A 37 9.85 -13.60 0.58
C PRO A 37 8.90 -14.68 0.05
N LEU A 38 7.69 -14.76 0.61
CA LEU A 38 6.70 -15.79 0.25
C LEU A 38 6.25 -15.65 -1.22
N CYS A 39 6.14 -14.41 -1.71
CA CYS A 39 5.71 -14.12 -3.07
C CYS A 39 6.85 -13.53 -3.93
N GLY A 40 8.02 -13.29 -3.33
CA GLY A 40 9.15 -12.62 -3.96
C GLY A 40 8.93 -11.12 -4.21
N ASP A 41 7.94 -10.49 -3.56
CA ASP A 41 7.65 -9.07 -3.76
C ASP A 41 8.77 -8.22 -3.13
N ARG A 42 9.23 -7.20 -3.86
CA ARG A 42 10.22 -6.21 -3.43
C ARG A 42 9.74 -4.84 -3.82
N ILE A 43 9.65 -3.93 -2.86
CA ILE A 43 9.24 -2.56 -3.09
C ILE A 43 10.14 -1.59 -2.34
N SER A 44 10.31 -0.40 -2.89
CA SER A 44 10.93 0.75 -2.23
C SER A 44 9.91 1.87 -2.23
N VAL A 45 9.68 2.49 -1.07
CA VAL A 45 8.74 3.60 -0.93
C VAL A 45 9.52 4.87 -0.61
N TYR A 46 9.16 5.97 -1.27
CA TYR A 46 9.77 7.27 -1.12
C TYR A 46 8.70 8.29 -0.71
N LEU A 47 8.98 9.08 0.33
CA LEU A 47 8.11 10.17 0.77
C LEU A 47 8.85 11.51 0.79
N ASP A 48 8.14 12.55 0.37
CA ASP A 48 8.48 13.95 0.63
C ASP A 48 7.48 14.51 1.64
N VAL A 49 7.96 14.74 2.87
CA VAL A 49 7.17 15.20 4.00
C VAL A 49 7.62 16.61 4.37
N LYS A 50 6.67 17.54 4.37
CA LYS A 50 6.90 18.93 4.75
C LYS A 50 5.81 19.37 5.71
N ASP A 51 6.21 19.98 6.82
CA ASP A 51 5.32 20.51 7.85
C ASP A 51 4.28 19.48 8.35
N GLY A 52 4.71 18.21 8.46
CA GLY A 52 3.86 17.10 8.90
C GLY A 52 2.87 16.57 7.84
N VAL A 53 2.99 17.00 6.58
CA VAL A 53 2.13 16.59 5.46
C VAL A 53 2.95 15.89 4.38
N ILE A 54 2.41 14.79 3.84
CA ILE A 54 2.99 14.04 2.73
C ILE A 54 2.72 14.82 1.43
N GLN A 55 3.67 15.65 1.00
CA GLN A 55 3.55 16.44 -0.24
C GLN A 55 3.59 15.52 -1.47
N ASP A 56 4.48 14.54 -1.43
CA ASP A 56 4.61 13.56 -2.49
C ASP A 56 4.95 12.18 -1.91
N ILE A 57 4.47 11.15 -2.59
CA ILE A 57 4.73 9.76 -2.25
C ILE A 57 4.80 8.98 -3.54
N SER A 58 5.78 8.09 -3.62
CA SER A 58 6.01 7.23 -4.79
C SER A 58 6.58 5.89 -4.36
N PHE A 59 6.56 4.95 -5.29
CA PHE A 59 7.18 3.65 -5.08
C PHE A 59 7.90 3.17 -6.33
N GLN A 60 8.84 2.26 -6.15
CA GLN A 60 9.43 1.45 -7.20
C GLN A 60 9.49 -0.01 -6.71
N GLY A 61 9.67 -0.97 -7.62
CA GLY A 61 9.86 -2.36 -7.25
C GLY A 61 9.24 -3.33 -8.23
N ALA A 62 9.27 -4.60 -7.85
CA ALA A 62 8.69 -5.71 -8.57
C ALA A 62 7.95 -6.61 -7.59
N GLY A 63 6.71 -6.96 -7.91
CA GLY A 63 5.89 -7.84 -7.10
C GLY A 63 4.73 -8.40 -7.91
N CYS A 64 3.92 -9.24 -7.27
CA CYS A 64 2.70 -9.73 -7.87
C CYS A 64 1.66 -8.61 -8.06
N ALA A 65 0.61 -8.91 -8.84
CA ALA A 65 -0.43 -7.93 -9.17
C ALA A 65 -1.08 -7.29 -7.93
N ILE A 66 -1.24 -8.03 -6.84
CA ILE A 66 -1.80 -7.52 -5.58
C ILE A 66 -0.84 -6.53 -4.91
N SER A 67 0.46 -6.84 -4.88
CA SER A 67 1.47 -5.97 -4.27
C SER A 67 1.59 -4.66 -5.04
N SER A 68 1.71 -4.73 -6.37
CA SER A 68 1.77 -3.54 -7.23
C SER A 68 0.50 -2.70 -7.17
N ALA A 69 -0.68 -3.33 -7.18
CA ALA A 69 -1.94 -2.61 -7.07
C ALA A 69 -2.11 -1.94 -5.70
N SER A 70 -1.75 -2.64 -4.61
CA SER A 70 -1.80 -2.10 -3.25
C SER A 70 -0.88 -0.90 -3.08
N ALA A 71 0.39 -1.02 -3.50
CA ALA A 71 1.33 0.10 -3.46
C ALA A 71 0.81 1.29 -4.26
N SER A 72 0.28 1.04 -5.46
CA SER A 72 -0.27 2.10 -6.28
C SER A 72 -1.46 2.81 -5.63
N LEU A 73 -2.44 2.07 -5.09
CA LEU A 73 -3.60 2.65 -4.43
C LEU A 73 -3.22 3.37 -3.12
N MET A 74 -2.28 2.81 -2.37
CA MET A 74 -1.72 3.42 -1.16
C MET A 74 -1.11 4.79 -1.47
N THR A 75 -0.31 4.92 -2.54
CA THR A 75 0.26 6.24 -2.90
C THR A 75 -0.81 7.27 -3.26
N GLU A 76 -1.92 6.88 -3.91
CA GLU A 76 -3.05 7.79 -4.14
C GLU A 76 -3.74 8.17 -2.83
N ALA A 77 -3.91 7.21 -1.92
CA ALA A 77 -4.62 7.42 -0.67
C ALA A 77 -3.85 8.31 0.32
N LEU A 78 -2.52 8.22 0.34
CA LEU A 78 -1.67 8.94 1.31
C LEU A 78 -1.17 10.31 0.82
N LYS A 79 -1.13 10.55 -0.49
CA LYS A 79 -0.64 11.84 -1.00
C LYS A 79 -1.52 13.00 -0.53
N GLY A 80 -0.89 14.04 -0.01
CA GLY A 80 -1.55 15.23 0.51
C GLY A 80 -2.13 15.07 1.92
N LYS A 81 -1.99 13.89 2.55
CA LYS A 81 -2.48 13.66 3.92
C LYS A 81 -1.47 14.06 4.97
N PRO A 82 -1.93 14.44 6.18
CA PRO A 82 -1.04 14.59 7.33
C PRO A 82 -0.48 13.23 7.73
N VAL A 83 0.78 13.22 8.18
CA VAL A 83 1.45 12.00 8.68
C VAL A 83 0.68 11.38 9.85
N SER A 84 0.00 12.20 10.65
CA SER A 84 -0.83 11.73 11.77
C SER A 84 -2.03 10.86 11.36
N GLU A 85 -2.46 10.91 10.09
CA GLU A 85 -3.53 10.04 9.58
C GLU A 85 -3.02 8.68 9.08
N VAL A 86 -1.71 8.52 8.90
CA VAL A 86 -1.14 7.34 8.24
C VAL A 86 -1.40 6.08 9.05
N GLU A 87 -1.15 6.10 10.37
CA GLU A 87 -1.33 4.90 11.21
C GLU A 87 -2.79 4.43 11.20
N TYR A 88 -3.73 5.37 11.28
CA TYR A 88 -5.15 5.05 11.15
C TYR A 88 -5.48 4.36 9.82
N LEU A 89 -4.91 4.82 8.71
CA LEU A 89 -5.14 4.21 7.40
C LEU A 89 -4.45 2.85 7.24
N VAL A 90 -3.26 2.67 7.83
CA VAL A 90 -2.56 1.38 7.89
C VAL A 90 -3.42 0.36 8.64
N ASP A 91 -3.90 0.70 9.83
CA ASP A 91 -4.74 -0.17 10.66
C ASP A 91 -6.10 -0.46 10.02
N ALA A 92 -6.72 0.56 9.44
CA ALA A 92 -7.97 0.44 8.72
C ALA A 92 -7.82 -0.51 7.51
N PHE A 93 -6.76 -0.33 6.72
CA PHE A 93 -6.47 -1.20 5.58
C PHE A 93 -6.16 -2.64 6.02
N HIS A 94 -5.32 -2.81 7.05
CA HIS A 94 -5.00 -4.12 7.61
C HIS A 94 -6.26 -4.86 8.06
N THR A 95 -7.18 -4.17 8.73
CA THR A 95 -8.48 -4.71 9.15
C THR A 95 -9.30 -5.19 7.95
N VAL A 96 -9.34 -4.42 6.86
CA VAL A 96 -10.08 -4.80 5.64
C VAL A 96 -9.55 -6.06 4.98
N VAL A 97 -8.24 -6.29 5.02
CA VAL A 97 -7.62 -7.47 4.38
C VAL A 97 -7.46 -8.66 5.32
N THR A 98 -7.81 -8.54 6.60
CA THR A 98 -7.66 -9.63 7.59
C THR A 98 -8.94 -10.01 8.33
N ASN A 99 -9.95 -9.14 8.38
CA ASN A 99 -11.13 -9.33 9.21
C ASN A 99 -12.43 -9.24 8.41
N ASP A 100 -13.46 -9.92 8.92
CA ASP A 100 -14.83 -9.90 8.40
C ASP A 100 -15.67 -8.71 8.92
N GLY A 101 -15.07 -7.88 9.77
CA GLY A 101 -15.71 -6.72 10.41
C GLY A 101 -16.14 -5.61 9.44
N GLU A 102 -16.89 -4.63 9.98
CA GLU A 102 -17.27 -3.45 9.21
C GLU A 102 -16.03 -2.72 8.71
N CYS A 103 -15.97 -2.59 7.39
CA CYS A 103 -14.97 -1.78 6.72
C CYS A 103 -15.05 -0.34 7.24
N PRO A 104 -13.95 0.24 7.75
CA PRO A 104 -13.93 1.61 8.20
C PRO A 104 -14.51 2.54 7.14
N LYS A 105 -15.54 3.31 7.53
CA LYS A 105 -16.14 4.31 6.65
C LYS A 105 -15.00 5.25 6.21
N ASN A 106 -14.84 5.44 4.89
CA ASN A 106 -13.85 6.31 4.22
C ASN A 106 -12.57 5.68 3.63
N LEU A 107 -12.44 4.36 3.51
CA LEU A 107 -11.31 3.74 2.77
C LEU A 107 -11.39 3.89 1.23
N GLY A 108 -12.57 4.27 0.70
CA GLY A 108 -12.74 4.59 -0.72
C GLY A 108 -12.31 3.46 -1.65
N LYS A 109 -11.37 3.75 -2.56
CA LYS A 109 -10.84 2.78 -3.53
C LYS A 109 -10.05 1.62 -2.89
N LEU A 110 -9.64 1.72 -1.62
CA LEU A 110 -8.89 0.65 -0.97
C LEU A 110 -9.72 -0.62 -0.74
N ASN A 111 -11.05 -0.48 -0.74
CA ASN A 111 -11.99 -1.60 -0.59
C ASN A 111 -11.92 -2.62 -1.73
N VAL A 112 -11.31 -2.27 -2.87
CA VAL A 112 -11.10 -3.22 -3.98
C VAL A 112 -10.23 -4.40 -3.56
N LEU A 113 -9.40 -4.23 -2.52
CA LEU A 113 -8.53 -5.28 -1.97
C LEU A 113 -9.18 -6.06 -0.82
N ALA A 114 -10.43 -5.77 -0.43
CA ALA A 114 -11.11 -6.49 0.65
C ALA A 114 -11.22 -8.00 0.39
N GLY A 115 -11.36 -8.40 -0.87
CA GLY A 115 -11.40 -9.82 -1.27
C GLY A 115 -10.09 -10.59 -1.03
N VAL A 116 -8.98 -9.90 -0.71
CA VAL A 116 -7.71 -10.56 -0.37
C VAL A 116 -7.82 -11.36 0.94
N ARG A 117 -8.74 -10.98 1.85
CA ARG A 117 -8.94 -11.69 3.12
C ARG A 117 -9.33 -13.16 2.96
N ASP A 118 -10.01 -13.49 1.86
CA ASP A 118 -10.38 -14.87 1.51
C ASP A 118 -9.15 -15.72 1.09
N TYR A 119 -7.98 -15.08 0.93
CA TYR A 119 -6.72 -15.69 0.54
C TYR A 119 -5.60 -15.29 1.53
N PRO A 120 -5.52 -15.92 2.72
CA PRO A 120 -4.56 -15.56 3.76
C PRO A 120 -3.09 -15.48 3.29
N SER A 121 -2.69 -16.35 2.35
CA SER A 121 -1.34 -16.33 1.75
C SER A 121 -1.02 -15.07 0.95
N ARG A 122 -2.03 -14.28 0.57
CA ARG A 122 -1.91 -13.07 -0.24
C ARG A 122 -2.05 -11.78 0.56
N VAL A 123 -2.44 -11.86 1.83
CA VAL A 123 -2.54 -10.71 2.74
C VAL A 123 -1.21 -9.96 2.82
N LYS A 124 -0.10 -10.69 2.95
CA LYS A 124 1.25 -10.11 2.98
C LYS A 124 1.60 -9.34 1.72
N CYS A 125 1.12 -9.78 0.56
CA CYS A 125 1.31 -9.04 -0.69
C CYS A 125 0.57 -7.69 -0.64
N ALA A 126 -0.65 -7.66 -0.07
CA ALA A 126 -1.44 -6.45 0.05
C ALA A 126 -0.87 -5.48 1.10
N THR A 127 -0.33 -5.96 2.21
CA THR A 127 0.14 -5.11 3.32
C THR A 127 1.58 -4.62 3.20
N LEU A 128 2.40 -5.20 2.32
CA LEU A 128 3.82 -4.89 2.21
C LEU A 128 4.13 -3.38 2.06
N ALA A 129 3.41 -2.68 1.17
CA ALA A 129 3.58 -1.24 0.94
C ALA A 129 3.25 -0.38 2.16
N TRP A 130 2.25 -0.80 2.92
CA TRP A 130 1.82 -0.12 4.13
C TRP A 130 2.86 -0.26 5.25
N HIS A 131 3.45 -1.45 5.39
CA HIS A 131 4.56 -1.66 6.32
C HIS A 131 5.80 -0.84 5.93
N ALA A 132 6.11 -0.76 4.63
CA ALA A 132 7.22 0.07 4.15
C ALA A 132 6.99 1.56 4.44
N VAL A 133 5.77 2.10 4.25
CA VAL A 133 5.46 3.49 4.62
C VAL A 133 5.67 3.73 6.12
N ARG A 134 5.16 2.84 6.98
CA ARG A 134 5.30 2.99 8.42
C ARG A 134 6.77 3.02 8.82
N ALA A 135 7.56 2.09 8.31
CA ALA A 135 8.99 2.04 8.57
C ALA A 135 9.76 3.26 8.03
N ALA A 136 9.36 3.80 6.86
CA ALA A 136 9.94 5.02 6.33
C ALA A 136 9.70 6.21 7.28
N LEU A 137 8.48 6.34 7.83
CA LEU A 137 8.13 7.41 8.77
C LEU A 137 8.80 7.24 10.14
N GLU A 138 9.02 6.00 10.58
CA GLU A 138 9.76 5.65 11.80
C GLU A 138 11.29 5.70 11.61
N GLN A 139 11.78 5.95 10.39
CA GLN A 139 13.19 6.00 10.01
C GLN A 139 13.97 4.71 10.28
N HIS A 140 13.33 3.56 10.09
CA HIS A 140 14.00 2.26 10.13
C HIS A 140 15.03 2.15 8.99
N LYS A 141 16.26 1.75 9.33
CA LYS A 141 17.36 1.61 8.36
C LYS A 141 17.38 0.26 7.65
N ASP A 142 16.76 -0.75 8.24
CA ASP A 142 16.72 -2.11 7.71
C ASP A 142 15.46 -2.34 6.87
N PRO A 143 15.52 -3.15 5.80
CA PRO A 143 14.35 -3.51 5.03
C PRO A 143 13.29 -4.20 5.91
N VAL A 144 12.02 -3.82 5.73
CA VAL A 144 10.91 -4.47 6.43
C VAL A 144 10.56 -5.76 5.74
N ALA A 145 10.54 -6.86 6.48
CA ALA A 145 10.05 -8.14 6.01
C ALA A 145 8.62 -8.40 6.51
N THR A 146 7.73 -8.85 5.64
CA THR A 146 6.44 -9.43 6.06
C THR A 146 6.67 -10.90 6.46
N GLU A 147 7.11 -11.15 7.69
CA GLU A 147 7.29 -12.51 8.27
C GLU A 147 5.98 -13.24 8.55
#